data_AF-A0A8J3I1F5-F1
#
_entry.id   AF-A0A8J3I1F5-F1
#
_cell.length_a   1.000
_cell.length_b   1.000
_cell.length_c   1.000
_cell.angle_alpha   90.00
_cell.angle_beta   90.00
_cell.angle_gamma   90.00
#
_symmetry.space_group_name_H-M   'P 1'
#
loop_
_entity.id
_entity.type
_entity.pdbx_description
1 polymer ?
#
loop_
_entity_poly.entity_id
_entity_poly.type
_entity_poly.pdbx_seq_one_letter_code
_entity_poly.pdbx_strand_id
1 'polypeptide(L)'
;MVHWEHRYLLGTMIFTIAGDVVRDFDDEYEAWRWLELEGWGLAAIEPPDPVRPGACKYYFRRRVREEYQAPVTNEHRVLDTKSRPRSERSLRR
;
A
#
# COMPACT_ATOMS: atom_id res chain seq x y z
N MET A 1 17.41 -20.64 -5.55
CA MET A 1 16.19 -20.85 -4.74
C MET A 1 15.80 -19.50 -4.17
N VAL A 2 14.62 -18.97 -4.50
CA VAL A 2 14.14 -17.70 -3.95
C VAL A 2 13.53 -18.00 -2.58
N HIS A 3 14.20 -17.59 -1.51
CA HIS A 3 13.64 -17.67 -0.16
C HIS A 3 12.66 -16.52 0.00
N TRP A 4 11.36 -16.83 -0.09
CA TRP A 4 10.32 -15.83 0.15
C TRP A 4 10.17 -15.59 1.64
N GLU A 5 10.80 -14.53 2.14
CA GLU A 5 10.63 -14.11 3.52
C GLU A 5 9.30 -13.38 3.69
N HIS A 6 8.52 -13.80 4.69
CA HIS A 6 7.25 -13.14 5.06
C HIS A 6 7.19 -12.85 6.55
N ARG A 7 6.41 -11.82 6.87
CA ARG A 7 5.98 -11.47 8.23
C ARG A 7 4.48 -11.22 8.22
N TYR A 8 3.85 -11.32 9.38
CA TYR A 8 2.47 -10.85 9.51
C TYR A 8 2.31 -9.91 10.70
N LEU A 9 1.47 -8.91 10.54
CA LEU A 9 1.05 -7.96 11.56
C LEU A 9 -0.36 -8.34 12.02
N LEU A 10 -0.55 -8.42 13.33
CA LEU A 10 -1.85 -8.64 13.96
C LEU A 10 -1.96 -7.70 15.15
N GLY A 11 -2.82 -6.69 15.03
CA GLY A 11 -2.89 -5.59 16.00
C GLY A 11 -1.55 -4.85 16.04
N THR A 12 -0.88 -4.86 17.19
CA THR A 12 0.40 -4.18 17.40
C THR A 12 1.62 -5.09 17.24
N MET A 13 1.41 -6.38 17.02
CA MET A 13 2.46 -7.40 17.07
C MET A 13 2.85 -7.90 15.69
N ILE A 14 4.16 -8.05 15.48
CA ILE A 14 4.74 -8.61 14.26
C ILE A 14 5.25 -10.01 14.52
N PHE A 15 4.93 -10.92 13.61
CA PHE A 15 5.28 -12.32 13.72
C PHE A 15 6.03 -12.86 12.51
N THR A 16 6.80 -13.92 12.72
CA THR A 16 7.32 -14.79 11.65
C THR A 16 6.23 -15.72 11.13
N ILE A 17 6.44 -16.36 9.98
CA ILE A 17 5.53 -17.40 9.45
C ILE A 17 5.32 -18.55 10.46
N ALA A 18 6.34 -18.85 11.27
CA ALA A 18 6.29 -19.90 12.29
C ALA A 18 5.46 -19.52 13.53
N GLY A 19 5.09 -18.24 13.66
CA GLY A 19 4.31 -17.74 14.78
C GLY A 19 5.12 -17.12 15.91
N ASP A 20 6.43 -16.97 15.73
CA ASP A 20 7.28 -16.31 16.73
C ASP A 20 7.07 -14.79 16.67
N VAL A 21 6.96 -14.17 17.85
CA VAL A 21 6.91 -12.72 17.97
C VAL A 21 8.28 -12.15 17.63
N VAL A 22 8.32 -11.33 16.57
CA VAL A 22 9.52 -10.58 16.17
C VAL A 22 9.63 -9.31 17.00
N ARG A 23 8.51 -8.60 17.13
CA ARG A 23 8.43 -7.32 17.83
C ARG A 23 6.99 -7.00 18.23
N ASP A 24 6.85 -6.29 19.33
CA ASP A 24 5.61 -5.74 19.84
C ASP A 24 5.74 -4.21 19.92
N PHE A 25 4.64 -3.51 19.69
CA PHE A 25 4.54 -2.06 19.64
C PHE A 25 3.34 -1.60 20.47
N ASP A 26 3.29 -0.30 20.77
CA ASP A 26 2.14 0.28 21.45
C ASP A 26 0.97 0.56 20.49
N ASP A 27 1.25 0.71 19.20
CA ASP A 27 0.27 1.06 18.16
C ASP A 27 0.50 0.30 16.84
N GLU A 28 -0.61 -0.05 16.17
CA GLU A 28 -0.60 -0.81 14.90
C GLU A 28 0.09 -0.02 13.77
N TYR A 29 -0.08 1.30 13.74
CA TYR A 29 0.55 2.16 12.75
C TYR A 29 2.07 2.18 12.92
N GLU A 30 2.58 2.17 14.16
CA GLU A 30 4.03 2.10 14.41
C GLU A 30 4.62 0.78 13.92
N ALA A 31 3.94 -0.33 14.22
CA ALA A 31 4.32 -1.65 13.72
C ALA A 31 4.35 -1.70 12.18
N TRP A 32 3.33 -1.13 11.55
CA TRP A 32 3.26 -0.99 10.08
C TRP A 32 4.42 -0.15 9.54
N ARG A 33 4.66 1.02 10.11
CA ARG A 33 5.73 1.94 9.68
C ARG A 33 7.10 1.30 9.81
N TRP A 34 7.33 0.53 10.87
CA TRP A 34 8.57 -0.22 11.02
C TRP A 34 8.75 -1.25 9.92
N LEU A 35 7.70 -1.99 9.54
CA LEU A 35 7.74 -2.93 8.42
C LEU A 35 8.11 -2.23 7.10
N GLU A 36 7.49 -1.09 6.80
CA GLU A 36 7.81 -0.33 5.59
C GLU A 36 9.26 0.15 5.55
N LEU A 37 9.77 0.69 6.66
CA LEU A 37 11.15 1.17 6.79
C LEU A 37 12.17 0.04 6.65
N GLU A 38 11.85 -1.14 7.17
CA GLU A 38 12.65 -2.36 7.04
C GLU A 38 12.56 -2.99 5.64
N GLY A 39 11.82 -2.38 4.70
CA GLY A 39 11.70 -2.84 3.33
C GLY A 39 10.69 -3.96 3.14
N TRP A 40 9.70 -4.08 4.01
CA TRP A 40 8.57 -4.99 3.83
C TRP A 40 7.43 -4.30 3.11
N GLY A 41 6.81 -5.01 2.16
CA GLY A 41 5.64 -4.54 1.44
C GLY A 41 4.43 -5.38 1.79
N LEU A 42 3.27 -4.72 1.98
CA LEU A 42 1.99 -5.40 2.13
C LEU A 42 1.74 -6.30 0.91
N ALA A 43 1.40 -7.55 1.18
CA ALA A 43 1.15 -8.60 0.20
C ALA A 43 -0.31 -9.04 0.19
N ALA A 44 -0.93 -9.16 1.37
CA ALA A 44 -2.33 -9.54 1.51
C ALA A 44 -2.92 -9.04 2.82
N ILE A 45 -4.24 -8.94 2.87
CA ILE A 45 -5.02 -8.65 4.07
C ILE A 45 -6.00 -9.80 4.26
N GLU A 46 -5.93 -10.46 5.40
CA GLU A 46 -6.95 -11.40 5.84
C GLU A 46 -7.93 -10.66 6.75
N PRO A 47 -9.21 -10.59 6.35
CA PRO A 47 -10.22 -9.92 7.15
C PRO A 47 -10.39 -10.63 8.50
N PRO A 48 -10.89 -9.93 9.53
CA PRO A 48 -11.14 -10.52 10.84
C PRO A 48 -12.10 -11.71 10.70
N ASP A 49 -11.73 -12.82 11.33
CA ASP A 49 -12.56 -14.01 11.41
C ASP A 49 -13.88 -13.63 12.13
N PRO A 50 -15.07 -14.03 11.63
CA PRO A 50 -16.32 -13.87 12.37
C PRO A 50 -16.30 -14.48 13.78
N VAL A 51 -15.41 -15.45 14.05
CA VAL A 51 -15.17 -16.06 15.36
C VAL A 51 -14.24 -15.21 16.25
N ARG A 52 -13.37 -14.38 15.65
CA ARG A 52 -12.45 -13.47 16.35
C ARG A 52 -12.57 -12.04 15.80
N PRO A 53 -13.70 -11.37 16.07
CA PRO A 53 -13.88 -9.97 15.69
C PRO A 53 -12.94 -9.11 16.54
N GLY A 54 -11.96 -8.46 15.91
CA GLY A 54 -11.09 -7.52 16.64
C GLY A 54 -9.90 -6.99 15.88
N ALA A 55 -9.31 -7.76 14.96
CA ALA A 55 -8.17 -7.30 14.17
C ALA A 55 -8.07 -8.03 12.82
N CYS A 56 -7.70 -7.29 11.78
CA CYS A 56 -7.24 -7.86 10.51
C CYS A 56 -5.85 -8.48 10.70
N LYS A 57 -5.53 -9.51 9.91
CA LYS A 57 -4.17 -10.03 9.80
C LYS A 57 -3.56 -9.58 8.49
N TYR A 58 -2.46 -8.84 8.56
CA TYR A 58 -1.79 -8.29 7.38
C TYR A 58 -0.54 -9.09 7.08
N TYR A 59 -0.39 -9.53 5.84
CA TYR A 59 0.77 -10.28 5.38
C TYR A 59 1.71 -9.35 4.65
N PHE A 60 2.98 -9.41 5.01
CA PHE A 60 4.06 -8.64 4.42
C PHE A 60 5.10 -9.56 3.80
N ARG A 61 5.61 -9.18 2.64
CA ARG A 61 6.73 -9.85 1.98
C ARG A 61 7.93 -8.91 1.90
N ARG A 62 9.14 -9.45 1.99
CA ARG A 62 10.36 -8.65 1.79
C ARG A 62 10.35 -8.08 0.38
N ARG A 63 10.48 -6.77 0.24
CA ARG A 63 10.78 -6.16 -1.06
C ARG A 63 12.21 -6.55 -1.38
N VAL A 64 12.41 -7.29 -2.47
CA VAL A 64 13.74 -7.38 -3.06
C VAL A 64 14.12 -5.93 -3.37
N ARG A 65 15.28 -5.47 -2.89
CA ARG A 65 15.83 -4.18 -3.31
C ARG A 65 16.14 -4.29 -4.81
N GLU A 66 15.14 -4.14 -5.65
CA GLU A 66 15.37 -3.56 -6.97
C GLU A 66 15.84 -2.14 -6.65
N GLU A 67 17.15 -1.91 -6.80
CA GLU A 67 17.71 -0.57 -6.81
C GLU A 67 16.77 0.32 -7.62
N TYR A 68 16.21 1.33 -6.96
CA TYR A 68 15.32 2.34 -7.50
C TYR A 68 15.45 2.52 -9.02
N GLN A 69 14.64 1.82 -9.82
CA GLN A 69 14.18 2.43 -11.05
C GLN A 69 13.16 3.46 -10.59
N ALA A 70 13.64 4.70 -10.46
CA ALA A 70 12.81 5.85 -10.21
C ALA A 70 11.58 5.77 -11.14
N PRO A 71 10.37 5.99 -10.63
CA PRO A 71 9.22 6.09 -11.51
C PRO A 71 9.49 7.24 -12.48
N VAL A 72 9.58 6.93 -13.77
CA VAL A 72 9.49 7.94 -14.82
C VAL A 72 8.24 8.72 -14.52
N THR A 73 8.41 10.01 -14.27
CA THR A 73 7.37 10.99 -14.03
C THR A 73 6.40 10.95 -15.20
N ASN A 74 5.38 10.09 -15.15
CA ASN A 74 4.20 10.29 -15.96
C ASN A 74 3.46 11.43 -15.31
N GLU A 75 3.79 12.64 -15.78
CA GLU A 75 3.06 13.86 -15.53
C GLU A 75 1.56 13.53 -15.63
N HIS A 76 0.87 13.65 -14.50
CA HIS A 76 -0.58 13.70 -14.51
C HIS A 76 -0.97 14.91 -15.36
N ARG A 77 -1.23 14.66 -16.65
CA ARG A 77 -1.84 15.61 -17.56
C ARG A 77 -3.25 15.86 -17.05
N VAL A 78 -3.36 16.82 -16.14
CA VAL A 78 -4.62 17.43 -15.75
C VAL A 78 -5.28 17.88 -17.04
N LEU A 79 -6.39 17.24 -17.40
CA LEU A 79 -7.25 17.69 -18.48
C LEU A 79 -7.85 19.03 -18.03
N ASP A 80 -7.27 20.12 -18.50
CA ASP A 80 -7.82 21.45 -18.37
C ASP A 80 -9.09 21.54 -19.23
N THR A 81 -10.22 21.09 -18.67
CA THR A 81 -11.54 21.35 -19.22
C THR A 81 -11.95 22.78 -18.88
N LYS A 82 -11.46 23.75 -19.65
CA LYS A 82 -12.20 24.99 -19.96
C LYS A 82 -11.51 25.79 -21.08
N SER A 83 -11.87 25.47 -22.31
CA SER A 83 -11.83 26.45 -23.41
C SER A 83 -12.85 26.03 -24.45
N ARG A 84 -14.02 26.67 -24.37
CA ARG A 84 -15.09 26.58 -25.35
C ARG A 84 -14.81 27.66 -26.39
N PRO A 85 -14.37 27.34 -27.63
CA PRO A 85 -14.18 28.36 -28.64
C PRO A 85 -15.54 28.88 -29.12
N ARG A 86 -15.68 30.19 -29.00
CA ARG A 86 -16.66 31.05 -29.64
C ARG A 86 -16.49 30.92 -31.16
N SER A 87 -17.54 30.51 -31.86
CA SER A 87 -17.66 30.73 -33.30
C SER A 87 -19.09 31.21 -33.62
N GLU A 88 -19.15 32.48 -33.98
CA GLU A 88 -20.25 33.15 -34.67
C GLU A 88 -20.59 32.45 -36.00
N ARG A 89 -21.87 32.26 -36.31
CA ARG A 89 -22.55 32.97 -37.42
C ARG A 89 -23.98 32.50 -37.69
N SER A 90 -24.76 33.51 -38.08
CA SER A 90 -26.02 33.46 -38.82
C SER A 90 -27.28 33.08 -38.06
N LEU A 91 -28.20 34.03 -37.90
CA LEU A 91 -29.41 34.09 -38.74
C LEU A 91 -30.21 35.38 -38.49
N ARG A 92 -30.44 36.14 -39.57
CA ARG A 92 -31.68 36.84 -39.95
C ARG A 92 -32.34 37.83 -38.97
N ARG A 93 -32.34 39.11 -39.33
CA ARG A 93 -33.49 39.80 -39.95
C ARG A 93 -33.10 41.19 -40.44
#